data_AF-A0A831PA59-F1
#
_entry.id   AF-A0A831PA59-F1
#
_cell.length_a   1.000
_cell.length_b   1.000
_cell.length_c   1.000
_cell.angle_alpha   90.00
_cell.angle_beta   90.00
_cell.angle_gamma   90.00
#
_symmetry.space_group_name_H-M   'P 1'
#
loop_
_entity.id
_entity.type
_entity.pdbx_description
1 polymer ?
#
loop_
_entity_poly.entity_id
_entity_poly.type
_entity_poly.pdbx_seq_one_letter_code
_entity_poly.pdbx_strand_id
1 'polypeptide(L)'
;MKMLVLNGHGIDMRVDNAKLHVREGRFSASEEPREFVFSPQRIDIDSIVIYGRTGTMTLDGIRWLMKHGVPVTILNWDGTLLTSMLPPVRSATKTKFDQYHAFEDTGKRITIAKKFIEAKIERQKMVLDYLHQRYPEVQNNISEESKGLKSAKTIREIMGAEGAVAHLYWDELGKIIPEKYEFETRNSKYKTRPLGAGDQVNCMFNFGYSLLEAECLRNINSVGLDSHVGFLHEMQTGKDSLAYDLQELFRFVVDLAIIHLIETDAMEKKDFIRTESYSLRLRPTGARKVSDEVNAWFNKTVEYQGKECMWSYVMLLKTRELAQYLTGKKRTLDFKSPEFSMDRQDSDEMRNKILDLSYKDWKDMGFSKGTLHYLKQNAKSGKPFTMNSHVRERIQSW
;
A
#
# COMPACT_ATOMS: atom_id res chain seq x y z
N MET A 1 -3.07 -11.92 -3.48
CA MET A 1 -4.08 -11.17 -2.71
C MET A 1 -5.07 -10.52 -3.66
N LYS A 2 -6.37 -10.66 -3.40
CA LYS A 2 -7.43 -9.99 -4.14
C LYS A 2 -8.34 -9.20 -3.19
N MET A 3 -8.07 -7.91 -3.01
CA MET A 3 -8.96 -7.00 -2.30
C MET A 3 -10.02 -6.46 -3.26
N LEU A 4 -11.30 -6.70 -2.95
CA LEU A 4 -12.41 -6.19 -3.75
C LEU A 4 -12.87 -4.84 -3.20
N VAL A 5 -12.57 -3.76 -3.93
CA VAL A 5 -13.05 -2.42 -3.58
C VAL A 5 -14.38 -2.13 -4.28
N LEU A 6 -15.41 -1.79 -3.49
CA LEU A 6 -16.75 -1.50 -3.94
C LEU A 6 -17.07 -0.01 -3.80
N ASN A 7 -17.43 0.63 -4.91
CA ASN A 7 -17.66 2.07 -5.00
C ASN A 7 -19.08 2.39 -5.50
N GLY A 8 -19.42 3.68 -5.53
CA GLY A 8 -20.67 4.17 -6.15
C GLY A 8 -21.90 4.11 -5.24
N HIS A 9 -23.08 4.09 -5.86
CA HIS A 9 -24.39 4.10 -5.19
C HIS A 9 -25.15 2.79 -5.40
N GLY A 10 -25.78 2.27 -4.35
CA GLY A 10 -26.61 1.06 -4.41
C GLY A 10 -25.81 -0.24 -4.44
N ILE A 11 -24.69 -0.28 -3.71
CA ILE A 11 -23.95 -1.53 -3.43
C ILE A 11 -24.91 -2.53 -2.81
N ASP A 12 -24.86 -3.80 -3.22
CA ASP A 12 -25.70 -4.84 -2.65
C ASP A 12 -24.88 -6.09 -2.32
N MET A 13 -25.12 -6.65 -1.13
CA MET A 13 -24.52 -7.90 -0.68
C MET A 13 -25.58 -8.80 -0.04
N ARG A 14 -25.96 -9.85 -0.77
CA ARG A 14 -27.00 -10.78 -0.35
C ARG A 14 -26.62 -12.22 -0.63
N VAL A 15 -27.26 -13.14 0.09
CA VAL A 15 -27.11 -14.58 -0.15
C VAL A 15 -28.38 -15.09 -0.83
N ASP A 16 -28.21 -15.79 -1.94
CA ASP A 16 -29.29 -16.47 -2.65
C ASP A 16 -28.84 -17.89 -3.00
N ASN A 17 -29.66 -18.90 -2.69
CA ASN A 17 -29.34 -20.31 -2.92
C ASN A 17 -27.92 -20.70 -2.44
N ALA A 18 -27.57 -20.25 -1.23
CA ALA A 18 -26.25 -20.39 -0.59
C ALA A 18 -25.06 -19.68 -1.27
N LYS A 19 -25.26 -19.03 -2.42
CA LYS A 19 -24.24 -18.23 -3.10
C LYS A 19 -24.25 -16.79 -2.58
N LEU A 20 -23.08 -16.20 -2.41
CA LEU A 20 -22.95 -14.78 -2.11
C LEU A 20 -23.01 -13.99 -3.42
N HIS A 21 -24.01 -13.12 -3.54
CA HIS A 21 -24.13 -12.15 -4.62
C HIS A 21 -23.63 -10.80 -4.11
N VAL A 22 -22.64 -10.24 -4.81
CA VAL A 22 -22.09 -8.90 -4.55
C VAL A 22 -22.26 -8.07 -5.81
N ARG A 23 -22.97 -6.96 -5.71
CA ARG A 23 -23.09 -5.98 -6.79
C ARG A 23 -22.42 -4.68 -6.38
N GLU A 24 -21.55 -4.17 -7.24
CA GLU A 24 -20.95 -2.86 -7.08
C GLU A 24 -22.00 -1.75 -7.23
N GLY A 25 -21.75 -0.57 -6.65
CA GLY A 25 -22.64 0.57 -6.82
C GLY A 25 -22.48 1.20 -8.20
N ARG A 26 -23.53 1.86 -8.67
CA ARG A 26 -23.49 2.65 -9.91
C ARG A 26 -22.75 3.96 -9.66
N PHE A 27 -21.78 4.26 -10.53
CA PHE A 27 -21.04 5.53 -10.53
C PHE A 27 -20.79 6.09 -11.93
N SER A 28 -21.18 5.35 -12.98
CA SER A 28 -21.12 5.77 -14.37
C SER A 28 -22.53 5.75 -14.98
N ALA A 29 -22.76 6.64 -15.93
CA ALA A 29 -24.01 6.66 -16.69
C ALA A 29 -24.01 5.55 -17.77
N SER A 30 -22.83 5.26 -18.34
CA SER A 30 -22.66 4.38 -19.50
C SER A 30 -22.23 2.96 -19.15
N GLU A 31 -21.56 2.76 -18.00
CA GLU A 31 -21.06 1.45 -17.59
C GLU A 31 -21.97 0.85 -16.53
N GLU A 32 -22.41 -0.39 -16.77
CA GLU A 32 -23.16 -1.16 -15.79
C GLU A 32 -22.26 -1.58 -14.61
N PRO A 33 -22.78 -1.61 -13.37
CA PRO A 33 -22.01 -2.04 -12.22
C PRO A 33 -21.56 -3.50 -12.33
N ARG A 34 -20.37 -3.81 -11.80
CA ARG A 34 -19.89 -5.18 -11.76
C ARG A 34 -20.72 -6.03 -10.79
N GLU A 35 -21.03 -7.24 -11.23
CA GLU A 35 -21.69 -8.26 -10.41
C GLU A 35 -20.76 -9.46 -10.20
N PHE A 36 -20.74 -9.97 -8.98
CA PHE A 36 -19.94 -11.11 -8.57
C PHE A 36 -20.83 -12.12 -7.86
N VAL A 37 -20.63 -13.40 -8.16
CA VAL A 37 -21.33 -14.50 -7.53
C VAL A 37 -20.32 -15.52 -7.03
N PHE A 38 -20.25 -15.70 -5.73
CA PHE A 38 -19.33 -16.63 -5.09
C PHE A 38 -20.08 -17.84 -4.57
N SER A 39 -19.60 -19.03 -4.92
CA SER A 39 -20.16 -20.28 -4.39
C SER A 39 -19.52 -20.60 -3.03
N PRO A 40 -20.22 -21.33 -2.13
CA PRO A 40 -19.66 -21.77 -0.86
C PRO A 40 -18.29 -22.43 -1.04
N GLN A 41 -17.33 -22.08 -0.18
CA GLN A 41 -15.94 -22.57 -0.20
C GLN A 41 -15.16 -22.27 -1.49
N ARG A 42 -15.72 -21.49 -2.41
CA ARG A 42 -15.12 -21.09 -3.69
C ARG A 42 -15.17 -19.58 -3.85
N ILE A 43 -14.54 -18.90 -2.89
CA ILE A 43 -14.30 -17.46 -2.94
C ILE A 43 -12.80 -17.23 -3.06
N ASP A 44 -12.41 -16.40 -4.01
CA ASP A 44 -11.03 -16.10 -4.35
C ASP A 44 -10.62 -14.68 -3.94
N ILE A 45 -11.51 -13.94 -3.27
CA ILE A 45 -11.22 -12.63 -2.68
C ILE A 45 -10.76 -12.77 -1.23
N ASP A 46 -9.76 -11.99 -0.87
CA ASP A 46 -9.12 -12.00 0.45
C ASP A 46 -9.80 -11.07 1.45
N SER A 47 -10.37 -9.97 0.94
CA SER A 47 -10.99 -8.89 1.72
C SER A 47 -11.93 -8.06 0.82
N ILE A 48 -12.92 -7.40 1.44
CA ILE A 48 -13.78 -6.41 0.79
C ILE A 48 -13.56 -5.06 1.46
N VAL A 49 -13.40 -4.00 0.65
CA VAL A 49 -13.38 -2.61 1.12
C VAL A 49 -14.52 -1.83 0.48
N ILE A 50 -15.36 -1.22 1.30
CA ILE A 50 -16.52 -0.44 0.86
C ILE A 50 -16.19 1.04 0.98
N TYR A 51 -16.09 1.72 -0.17
CA TYR A 51 -15.96 3.18 -0.27
C TYR A 51 -17.22 3.84 -0.88
N GLY A 52 -18.20 3.04 -1.30
CA GLY A 52 -19.46 3.53 -1.86
C GLY A 52 -20.31 4.32 -0.86
N ARG A 53 -21.22 5.14 -1.40
CA ARG A 53 -22.04 6.08 -0.63
C ARG A 53 -23.33 5.47 -0.08
N THR A 54 -23.94 4.57 -0.85
CA THR A 54 -25.20 3.92 -0.48
C THR A 54 -25.14 2.45 -0.80
N GLY A 55 -25.83 1.64 0.00
CA GLY A 55 -25.91 0.21 -0.25
C GLY A 55 -26.56 -0.56 0.89
N THR A 56 -26.75 -1.85 0.66
CA THR A 56 -27.35 -2.82 1.58
C THR A 56 -26.46 -4.03 1.72
N MET A 57 -26.34 -4.53 2.95
CA MET A 57 -25.69 -5.80 3.23
C MET A 57 -26.58 -6.59 4.18
N THR A 58 -27.03 -7.75 3.72
CA THR A 58 -27.88 -8.64 4.53
C THR A 58 -27.09 -9.28 5.65
N LEU A 59 -27.75 -9.64 6.76
CA LEU A 59 -27.11 -10.36 7.86
C LEU A 59 -26.51 -11.70 7.40
N ASP A 60 -27.17 -12.37 6.45
CA ASP A 60 -26.67 -13.60 5.84
C ASP A 60 -25.42 -13.35 5.00
N GLY A 61 -25.35 -12.23 4.27
CA GLY A 61 -24.14 -11.80 3.56
C GLY A 61 -22.95 -11.62 4.51
N ILE A 62 -23.16 -10.92 5.62
CA ILE A 62 -22.14 -10.75 6.67
C ILE A 62 -21.71 -12.11 7.21
N ARG A 63 -22.66 -12.96 7.61
CA ARG A 63 -22.38 -14.27 8.17
C ARG A 63 -21.60 -15.14 7.18
N TRP A 64 -21.98 -15.11 5.91
CA TRP A 64 -21.33 -15.87 4.84
C TRP A 64 -19.86 -15.44 4.72
N LEU A 65 -19.59 -14.14 4.63
CA LEU A 65 -18.23 -13.60 4.54
C LEU A 65 -17.38 -13.94 5.76
N MET A 66 -17.89 -13.72 6.98
CA MET A 66 -17.18 -14.04 8.22
C MET A 66 -16.86 -15.53 8.35
N LYS A 67 -17.77 -16.42 7.92
CA LYS A 67 -17.55 -17.87 7.94
C LYS A 67 -16.51 -18.33 6.92
N HIS A 68 -16.32 -17.59 5.83
CA HIS A 68 -15.29 -17.85 4.83
C HIS A 68 -13.99 -17.09 5.11
N GLY A 69 -13.89 -16.36 6.22
CA GLY A 69 -12.68 -15.64 6.60
C GLY A 69 -12.41 -14.37 5.77
N VAL A 70 -13.42 -13.82 5.11
CA VAL A 70 -13.30 -12.61 4.28
C VAL A 70 -13.73 -11.39 5.10
N PRO A 71 -12.80 -10.55 5.59
CA PRO A 71 -13.14 -9.33 6.30
C PRO A 71 -13.79 -8.29 5.39
N VAL A 72 -14.59 -7.42 5.99
CA VAL A 72 -15.26 -6.31 5.31
C VAL A 72 -14.91 -5.01 6.01
N THR A 73 -14.19 -4.14 5.33
CA THR A 73 -13.82 -2.81 5.83
C THR A 73 -14.69 -1.75 5.18
N ILE A 74 -15.15 -0.78 5.95
CA ILE A 74 -15.91 0.38 5.47
C ILE A 74 -15.03 1.62 5.66
N LEU A 75 -14.90 2.40 4.60
CA LEU A 75 -14.20 3.68 4.61
C LEU A 75 -15.20 4.83 4.73
N ASN A 76 -14.75 5.92 5.34
CA ASN A 76 -15.46 7.19 5.37
C ASN A 76 -15.31 7.93 4.04
N TRP A 77 -16.08 9.00 3.82
CA TRP A 77 -16.09 9.74 2.54
C TRP A 77 -14.74 10.37 2.18
N ASP A 78 -13.92 10.70 3.17
CA ASP A 78 -12.57 11.22 2.99
C ASP A 78 -11.52 10.14 2.73
N GLY A 79 -11.95 8.87 2.69
CA GLY A 79 -11.09 7.70 2.43
C GLY A 79 -10.50 7.08 3.69
N THR A 80 -10.69 7.67 4.87
CA THR A 80 -10.21 7.10 6.13
C THR A 80 -10.96 5.84 6.52
N LEU A 81 -10.32 4.92 7.24
CA LEU A 81 -10.96 3.70 7.73
C LEU A 81 -12.00 4.05 8.81
N LEU A 82 -13.27 3.68 8.58
CA LEU A 82 -14.36 3.91 9.53
C LEU A 82 -14.52 2.73 10.48
N THR A 83 -14.55 1.51 9.94
CA THR A 83 -14.66 0.28 10.73
C THR A 83 -14.25 -0.94 9.90
N SER A 84 -13.89 -2.04 10.57
CA SER A 84 -13.63 -3.32 9.93
C SER A 84 -14.36 -4.45 10.65
N MET A 85 -15.11 -5.24 9.90
CA MET A 85 -15.70 -6.50 10.36
C MET A 85 -14.70 -7.62 10.09
N LEU A 86 -14.10 -8.12 11.17
CA LEU A 86 -13.06 -9.14 11.12
C LEU A 86 -13.62 -10.51 11.57
N PRO A 87 -13.19 -11.63 10.95
CA PRO A 87 -13.57 -12.96 11.39
C PRO A 87 -13.16 -13.22 12.85
N PRO A 88 -13.96 -13.97 13.63
CA PRO A 88 -13.64 -14.25 15.02
C PRO A 88 -12.40 -15.14 15.14
N VAL A 89 -11.45 -14.72 15.97
CA VAL A 89 -10.24 -15.49 16.28
C VAL A 89 -10.50 -16.34 17.51
N ARG A 90 -10.49 -17.67 17.35
CA ARG A 90 -10.60 -18.59 18.48
C ARG A 90 -9.20 -18.77 19.09
N SER A 91 -9.12 -18.71 20.43
CA SER A 91 -7.93 -19.06 21.24
C SER A 91 -6.64 -18.24 21.02
N ALA A 92 -6.74 -16.90 21.04
CA ALA A 92 -5.57 -16.01 20.97
C ALA A 92 -5.20 -15.31 22.28
N THR A 93 -5.87 -15.65 23.39
CA THR A 93 -5.75 -14.93 24.68
C THR A 93 -4.30 -14.84 25.16
N LYS A 94 -3.55 -15.95 25.11
CA LYS A 94 -2.14 -15.97 25.51
C LYS A 94 -1.29 -14.97 24.71
N THR A 95 -1.45 -14.93 23.40
CA THR A 95 -0.72 -14.02 22.51
C THR A 95 -1.00 -12.55 22.85
N LYS A 96 -2.24 -12.21 23.20
CA LYS A 96 -2.61 -10.87 23.66
C LYS A 96 -1.97 -10.51 25.00
N PHE A 97 -1.99 -11.41 25.99
CA PHE A 97 -1.31 -11.16 27.27
C PHE A 97 0.20 -10.98 27.10
N ASP A 98 0.83 -11.82 26.27
CA ASP A 98 2.26 -11.69 25.98
C ASP A 98 2.57 -10.35 25.27
N GLN A 99 1.67 -9.86 24.41
CA GLN A 99 1.74 -8.52 23.82
C GLN A 99 1.64 -7.42 24.88
N TYR A 100 0.68 -7.53 25.80
CA TYR A 100 0.48 -6.54 26.88
C TYR A 100 1.69 -6.48 27.81
N HIS A 101 2.23 -7.63 28.23
CA HIS A 101 3.44 -7.68 29.05
C HIS A 101 4.66 -7.09 28.34
N ALA A 102 4.79 -7.29 27.03
CA ALA A 102 5.86 -6.65 26.26
C ALA A 102 5.67 -5.14 26.10
N PHE A 103 4.42 -4.65 26.11
CA PHE A 103 4.11 -3.22 26.09
C PHE A 103 4.40 -2.55 27.44
N GLU A 104 4.09 -3.24 28.55
CA GLU A 104 4.37 -2.79 29.93
C GLU A 104 5.88 -2.75 30.23
N ASP A 105 6.66 -3.66 29.64
CA ASP A 105 8.12 -3.64 29.70
C ASP A 105 8.69 -2.53 28.79
N THR A 106 9.04 -1.40 29.40
CA THR A 106 9.62 -0.23 28.72
C THR A 106 10.81 -0.60 27.80
N GLY A 107 11.69 -1.50 28.23
CA GLY A 107 12.87 -1.90 27.46
C GLY A 107 12.48 -2.68 26.21
N LYS A 108 11.57 -3.66 26.34
CA LYS A 108 11.04 -4.41 25.20
C LYS A 108 10.23 -3.53 24.26
N ARG A 109 9.36 -2.66 24.79
CA ARG A 109 8.56 -1.73 23.99
C ARG A 109 9.44 -0.84 23.12
N ILE A 110 10.47 -0.21 23.70
CA ILE A 110 11.44 0.62 22.96
C ILE A 110 12.14 -0.22 21.89
N THR A 111 12.57 -1.43 22.23
CA THR A 111 13.26 -2.32 21.28
C THR A 111 12.38 -2.66 20.08
N ILE A 112 11.11 -3.00 20.30
CA ILE A 112 10.15 -3.32 19.23
C ILE A 112 9.82 -2.07 18.41
N ALA A 113 9.56 -0.92 19.05
CA ALA A 113 9.29 0.35 18.38
C ALA A 113 10.45 0.78 17.46
N LYS A 114 11.70 0.64 17.92
CA LYS A 114 12.88 0.89 17.08
C LYS A 114 12.91 -0.03 15.87
N LYS A 115 12.55 -1.30 16.00
CA LYS A 115 12.55 -2.25 14.85
C LYS A 115 11.58 -1.84 13.75
N PHE A 116 10.42 -1.27 14.11
CA PHE A 116 9.47 -0.72 13.12
C PHE A 116 10.08 0.44 12.35
N ILE A 117 10.65 1.42 13.06
CA ILE A 117 11.25 2.60 12.41
C ILE A 117 12.53 2.27 11.65
N GLU A 118 13.37 1.37 12.16
CA GLU A 118 14.53 0.84 11.42
C GLU A 118 14.10 0.29 10.06
N ALA A 119 13.07 -0.56 10.03
CA ALA A 119 12.56 -1.10 8.77
C ALA A 119 11.96 -0.01 7.87
N LYS A 120 11.18 0.93 8.42
CA LYS A 120 10.63 2.07 7.65
C LYS A 120 11.74 2.86 6.95
N ILE A 121 12.79 3.23 7.69
CA ILE A 121 13.92 4.00 7.19
C ILE A 121 14.62 3.25 6.04
N GLU A 122 14.87 1.96 6.20
CA GLU A 122 15.48 1.15 5.13
C GLU A 122 14.59 1.06 3.88
N ARG A 123 13.27 0.98 4.05
CA ARG A 123 12.32 0.99 2.90
C ARG A 123 12.27 2.34 2.22
N GLN A 124 12.27 3.44 2.96
CA GLN A 124 12.29 4.78 2.39
C GLN A 124 13.61 5.05 1.66
N LYS A 125 14.74 4.61 2.25
CA LYS A 125 16.06 4.64 1.61
C LYS A 125 16.02 3.92 0.27
N MET A 126 15.48 2.70 0.23
CA MET A 126 15.32 1.91 -0.98
C MET A 126 14.46 2.60 -2.04
N VAL A 127 13.33 3.22 -1.65
CA VAL A 127 12.50 3.98 -2.57
C VAL A 127 13.27 5.18 -3.14
N LEU A 128 13.99 5.93 -2.31
CA LEU A 128 14.82 7.04 -2.79
C LEU A 128 15.97 6.57 -3.69
N ASP A 129 16.62 5.44 -3.39
CA ASP A 129 17.66 4.85 -4.26
C ASP A 129 17.09 4.47 -5.62
N TYR A 130 15.90 3.85 -5.64
CA TYR A 130 15.18 3.53 -6.88
C TYR A 130 14.80 4.78 -7.67
N LEU A 131 14.42 5.87 -6.98
CA LEU A 131 14.12 7.16 -7.60
C LEU A 131 15.37 7.88 -8.09
N HIS A 132 16.47 7.82 -7.35
CA HIS A 132 17.73 8.47 -7.72
C HIS A 132 18.30 7.91 -9.03
N GLN A 133 18.13 6.60 -9.28
CA GLN A 133 18.46 5.97 -10.57
C GLN A 133 17.72 6.60 -11.78
N ARG A 134 16.61 7.29 -11.51
CA ARG A 134 15.65 7.82 -12.47
C ARG A 134 15.62 9.35 -12.51
N TYR A 135 15.90 10.00 -11.38
CA TYR A 135 15.83 11.43 -11.13
C TYR A 135 17.08 11.88 -10.36
N PRO A 136 18.14 12.37 -11.04
CA PRO A 136 19.40 12.75 -10.42
C PRO A 136 19.28 13.84 -9.32
N GLU A 137 18.22 14.63 -9.36
CA GLU A 137 17.86 15.65 -8.37
C GLU A 137 17.42 15.08 -7.02
N VAL A 138 16.97 13.83 -6.99
CA VAL A 138 16.64 13.10 -5.76
C VAL A 138 17.94 12.73 -5.07
N GLN A 139 18.07 13.04 -3.78
CA GLN A 139 19.27 12.75 -2.99
C GLN A 139 18.90 11.81 -1.84
N ASN A 140 19.75 10.82 -1.56
CA ASN A 140 19.53 9.88 -0.47
C ASN A 140 20.41 10.18 0.76
N ASN A 141 20.01 11.20 1.51
CA ASN A 141 20.71 11.61 2.74
C ASN A 141 20.07 11.03 4.02
N ILE A 142 19.15 10.07 3.89
CA ILE A 142 18.43 9.45 5.03
C ILE A 142 19.39 8.84 6.06
N SER A 143 20.54 8.31 5.61
CA SER A 143 21.50 7.64 6.48
C SER A 143 22.08 8.57 7.55
N GLU A 144 22.19 9.87 7.27
CA GLU A 144 22.71 10.85 8.23
C GLU A 144 21.69 11.20 9.31
N GLU A 145 20.44 11.45 8.91
CA GLU A 145 19.32 11.76 9.80
C GLU A 145 18.91 10.57 10.68
N SER A 146 19.11 9.35 10.19
CA SER A 146 18.81 8.11 10.94
C SER A 146 19.72 7.89 12.16
N LYS A 147 20.83 8.62 12.31
CA LYS A 147 21.79 8.47 13.42
C LYS A 147 21.11 8.69 14.78
N GLY A 148 20.11 9.59 14.85
CA GLY A 148 19.35 9.87 16.06
C GLY A 148 18.54 8.68 16.59
N LEU A 149 18.12 7.75 15.72
CA LEU A 149 17.35 6.58 16.13
C LEU A 149 18.16 5.62 17.02
N LYS A 150 19.46 5.48 16.76
CA LYS A 150 20.34 4.59 17.52
C LYS A 150 20.44 5.06 18.98
N SER A 151 20.61 6.36 19.20
CA SER A 151 20.76 6.97 20.53
C SER A 151 19.44 7.19 21.27
N ALA A 152 18.29 7.11 20.58
CA ALA A 152 16.97 7.34 21.20
C ALA A 152 16.69 6.37 22.36
N LYS A 153 16.27 6.88 23.52
CA LYS A 153 15.96 6.13 24.74
C LYS A 153 14.48 6.17 25.11
N THR A 154 13.68 6.95 24.40
CA THR A 154 12.23 7.08 24.65
C THR A 154 11.44 6.94 23.35
N ILE A 155 10.16 6.58 23.44
CA ILE A 155 9.26 6.53 22.26
C ILE A 155 9.16 7.90 21.58
N ARG A 156 9.14 8.98 22.37
CA ARG A 156 9.10 10.36 21.86
C ARG A 156 10.34 10.70 21.03
N GLU A 157 11.53 10.28 21.48
CA GLU A 157 12.77 10.48 20.71
C GLU A 157 12.78 9.65 19.42
N ILE A 158 12.25 8.42 19.45
CA ILE A 158 12.08 7.59 18.25
C ILE A 158 11.16 8.28 17.24
N MET A 159 10.01 8.81 17.68
CA MET A 159 9.10 9.57 16.84
C MET A 159 9.72 10.88 16.32
N GLY A 160 10.58 11.53 17.11
CA GLY A 160 11.33 12.70 16.67
C GLY A 160 12.28 12.39 15.52
N ALA A 161 13.04 11.28 15.63
CA ALA A 161 13.91 10.81 14.56
C ALA A 161 13.12 10.37 13.31
N GLU A 162 11.99 9.70 13.49
CA GLU A 162 11.07 9.35 12.39
C GLU A 162 10.57 10.60 11.65
N GLY A 163 10.15 11.64 12.37
CA GLY A 163 9.66 12.88 11.77
C GLY A 163 10.73 13.61 10.95
N ALA A 164 11.99 13.61 11.40
CA ALA A 164 13.10 14.19 10.65
C ALA A 164 13.35 13.44 9.33
N VAL A 165 13.40 12.10 9.37
CA VAL A 165 13.55 11.27 8.16
C VAL A 165 12.34 11.43 7.24
N ALA A 166 11.13 11.48 7.79
CA ALA A 166 9.91 11.65 7.01
C ALA A 166 9.90 13.00 6.26
N HIS A 167 10.34 14.09 6.89
CA HIS A 167 10.43 15.40 6.23
C HIS A 167 11.34 15.33 5.00
N LEU A 168 12.56 14.78 5.16
CA LEU A 168 13.50 14.60 4.06
C LEU A 168 12.90 13.73 2.96
N TYR A 169 12.32 12.59 3.32
CA TYR A 169 11.70 11.67 2.36
C TYR A 169 10.62 12.36 1.50
N TRP A 170 9.72 13.11 2.13
CA TRP A 170 8.64 13.79 1.40
C TRP A 170 9.13 14.99 0.58
N ASP A 171 10.16 15.70 1.03
CA ASP A 171 10.79 16.77 0.24
C ASP A 171 11.44 16.22 -1.03
N GLU A 172 12.17 15.11 -0.91
CA GLU A 172 12.79 14.43 -2.06
C GLU A 172 11.74 13.88 -3.02
N LEU A 173 10.63 13.32 -2.50
CA LEU A 173 9.51 12.89 -3.33
C LEU A 173 8.79 14.06 -4.01
N GLY A 174 8.71 15.22 -3.36
CA GLY A 174 8.12 16.42 -3.93
C GLY A 174 8.81 16.88 -5.21
N LYS A 175 10.12 16.69 -5.33
CA LYS A 175 10.92 17.07 -6.51
C LYS A 175 10.49 16.35 -7.79
N ILE A 176 10.00 15.12 -7.68
CA ILE A 176 9.64 14.30 -8.86
C ILE A 176 8.16 14.45 -9.25
N ILE A 177 7.33 14.99 -8.36
CA ILE A 177 5.89 15.10 -8.61
C ILE A 177 5.65 16.32 -9.53
N PRO A 178 4.98 16.13 -10.68
CA PRO A 178 4.73 17.24 -11.60
C PRO A 178 3.89 18.35 -10.96
N GLU A 179 4.23 19.61 -11.27
CA GLU A 179 3.58 20.82 -10.72
C GLU A 179 2.05 20.81 -10.87
N LYS A 180 1.51 20.18 -11.92
CA LYS A 180 0.05 20.04 -12.14
C LYS A 180 -0.71 19.36 -11.00
N TYR A 181 -0.01 18.61 -10.14
CA TYR A 181 -0.58 17.94 -8.98
C TYR A 181 -0.58 18.80 -7.71
N GLU A 182 0.11 19.95 -7.73
CA GLU A 182 0.19 20.92 -6.63
C GLU A 182 0.64 20.30 -5.29
N PHE A 183 1.52 19.28 -5.36
CA PHE A 183 2.04 18.61 -4.17
C PHE A 183 3.27 19.33 -3.62
N GLU A 184 3.16 19.90 -2.42
CA GLU A 184 4.29 20.49 -1.71
C GLU A 184 4.98 19.47 -0.80
N THR A 185 4.21 18.84 0.10
CA THR A 185 4.69 17.86 1.08
C THR A 185 3.50 17.14 1.71
N ARG A 186 3.76 16.08 2.47
CA ARG A 186 2.74 15.32 3.22
C ARG A 186 2.06 16.14 4.33
N ASN A 187 2.81 17.03 4.96
CA ASN A 187 2.37 17.88 6.07
C ASN A 187 2.64 19.35 5.76
N SER A 188 1.86 19.97 4.86
CA SER A 188 2.06 21.40 4.55
C SER A 188 1.84 22.25 5.81
N LYS A 189 2.64 23.31 5.96
CA LYS A 189 2.64 24.24 7.10
C LYS A 189 1.28 24.94 7.29
N TYR A 190 0.41 24.88 6.28
CA TYR A 190 -0.95 25.42 6.28
C TYR A 190 -2.01 24.42 6.79
N LYS A 191 -1.75 23.75 7.91
CA LYS A 191 -2.77 23.01 8.71
C LYS A 191 -3.86 23.93 9.33
N THR A 192 -4.05 25.13 8.79
CA THR A 192 -5.17 26.03 9.15
C THR A 192 -6.51 25.56 8.58
N ARG A 193 -6.55 24.51 7.75
CA ARG A 193 -7.80 23.86 7.34
C ARG A 193 -7.95 22.48 8.00
N PRO A 194 -9.01 22.24 8.78
CA PRO A 194 -9.22 20.96 9.42
C PRO A 194 -9.52 19.88 8.37
N LEU A 195 -8.79 18.76 8.47
CA LEU A 195 -9.26 17.41 8.12
C LEU A 195 -9.53 17.08 6.64
N GLY A 196 -8.66 17.47 5.70
CA GLY A 196 -8.74 16.95 4.33
C GLY A 196 -7.46 17.09 3.52
N ALA A 197 -7.30 16.25 2.49
CA ALA A 197 -6.21 16.41 1.53
C ALA A 197 -6.40 17.73 0.75
N GLY A 198 -5.36 18.59 0.78
CA GLY A 198 -5.36 19.86 0.04
C GLY A 198 -5.08 19.66 -1.46
N ASP A 199 -4.35 18.61 -1.79
CA ASP A 199 -3.90 18.27 -3.14
C ASP A 199 -4.29 16.83 -3.54
N GLN A 200 -4.13 16.54 -4.83
CA GLN A 200 -4.55 15.27 -5.43
C GLN A 200 -3.71 14.09 -4.94
N VAL A 201 -2.41 14.31 -4.70
CA VAL A 201 -1.45 13.25 -4.36
C VAL A 201 -1.65 12.79 -2.92
N ASN A 202 -1.81 13.73 -1.99
CA ASN A 202 -2.18 13.42 -0.60
C ASN A 202 -3.52 12.70 -0.51
N CYS A 203 -4.48 13.00 -1.41
CA CYS A 203 -5.75 12.28 -1.48
C CYS A 203 -5.55 10.80 -1.86
N MET A 204 -4.68 10.54 -2.84
CA MET A 204 -4.31 9.18 -3.26
C MET A 204 -3.57 8.43 -2.14
N PHE A 205 -2.60 9.07 -1.48
CA PHE A 205 -1.88 8.45 -0.35
C PHE A 205 -2.79 8.11 0.81
N ASN A 206 -3.68 9.02 1.22
CA ASN A 206 -4.64 8.78 2.30
C ASN A 206 -5.49 7.52 2.02
N PHE A 207 -6.02 7.42 0.80
CA PHE A 207 -6.82 6.28 0.39
C PHE A 207 -5.99 4.99 0.35
N GLY A 208 -4.82 5.00 -0.30
CA GLY A 208 -3.93 3.84 -0.36
C GLY A 208 -3.47 3.35 1.01
N TYR A 209 -3.13 4.25 1.93
CA TYR A 209 -2.79 3.90 3.30
C TYR A 209 -3.97 3.34 4.10
N SER A 210 -5.21 3.75 3.80
CA SER A 210 -6.40 3.16 4.41
C SER A 210 -6.67 1.74 3.90
N LEU A 211 -6.34 1.44 2.63
CA LEU A 211 -6.33 0.07 2.12
C LEU A 211 -5.25 -0.78 2.82
N LEU A 212 -4.06 -0.21 3.03
CA LEU A 212 -2.99 -0.86 3.79
C LEU A 212 -3.41 -1.10 5.25
N GLU A 213 -4.10 -0.15 5.89
CA GLU A 213 -4.67 -0.30 7.23
C GLU A 213 -5.58 -1.52 7.34
N ALA A 214 -6.48 -1.68 6.37
CA ALA A 214 -7.41 -2.80 6.32
C ALA A 214 -6.66 -4.16 6.27
N GLU A 215 -5.59 -4.24 5.49
CA GLU A 215 -4.76 -5.45 5.42
C GLU A 215 -3.94 -5.66 6.69
N CYS A 216 -3.39 -4.60 7.30
CA CYS A 216 -2.72 -4.71 8.59
C CYS A 216 -3.66 -5.25 9.67
N LEU A 217 -4.90 -4.74 9.75
CA LEU A 217 -5.93 -5.22 10.68
C LEU A 217 -6.27 -6.69 10.45
N ARG A 218 -6.47 -7.09 9.19
CA ARG A 218 -6.70 -8.49 8.81
C ARG A 218 -5.58 -9.39 9.30
N ASN A 219 -4.32 -9.00 9.08
CA ASN A 219 -3.16 -9.78 9.47
C ASN A 219 -2.99 -9.85 10.99
N ILE A 220 -3.14 -8.72 11.70
CA ILE A 220 -3.11 -8.64 13.17
C ILE A 220 -4.14 -9.60 13.77
N ASN A 221 -5.37 -9.55 13.27
CA ASN A 221 -6.44 -10.45 13.70
C ASN A 221 -6.08 -11.91 13.42
N SER A 222 -5.59 -12.24 12.22
CA SER A 222 -5.26 -13.62 11.83
C SER A 222 -4.22 -14.30 12.73
N VAL A 223 -3.32 -13.53 13.37
CA VAL A 223 -2.30 -14.05 14.28
C VAL A 223 -2.68 -13.90 15.76
N GLY A 224 -3.84 -13.30 16.05
CA GLY A 224 -4.37 -13.18 17.40
C GLY A 224 -3.77 -12.06 18.24
N LEU A 225 -3.20 -11.02 17.62
CA LEU A 225 -2.77 -9.82 18.32
C LEU A 225 -3.94 -8.85 18.54
N ASP A 226 -3.77 -7.90 19.46
CA ASP A 226 -4.69 -6.79 19.67
C ASP A 226 -4.27 -5.59 18.82
N SER A 227 -5.17 -5.11 17.96
CA SER A 227 -4.92 -4.00 17.05
C SER A 227 -4.75 -2.67 17.78
N HIS A 228 -5.33 -2.51 18.97
CA HIS A 228 -5.29 -1.26 19.73
C HIS A 228 -3.97 -1.07 20.49
N VAL A 229 -3.15 -2.12 20.62
CA VAL A 229 -1.92 -2.11 21.43
C VAL A 229 -0.67 -2.05 20.55
N GLY A 230 -0.32 -0.84 20.11
CA GLY A 230 0.92 -0.54 19.41
C GLY A 230 2.11 -0.34 20.36
N PHE A 231 3.32 -0.62 19.90
CA PHE A 231 4.58 -0.40 20.63
C PHE A 231 5.17 1.00 20.36
N LEU A 232 5.01 1.51 19.14
CA LEU A 232 5.49 2.82 18.71
C LEU A 232 4.40 3.89 18.89
N HIS A 233 3.26 3.76 18.21
CA HIS A 233 2.17 4.74 18.33
C HIS A 233 1.46 4.60 19.68
N GLU A 234 1.18 5.73 20.34
CA GLU A 234 0.44 5.73 21.59
C GLU A 234 -0.98 5.17 21.41
N MET A 235 -1.47 4.48 22.43
CA MET A 235 -2.86 4.06 22.50
C MET A 235 -3.75 5.29 22.60
N GLN A 236 -4.64 5.47 21.65
CA GLN A 236 -5.68 6.49 21.71
C GLN A 236 -7.03 5.81 21.52
N THR A 237 -8.06 6.32 22.20
CA THR A 237 -9.42 5.80 22.08
C THR A 237 -9.86 5.77 20.62
N GLY A 238 -10.28 4.59 20.14
CA GLY A 238 -10.75 4.41 18.77
C GLY A 238 -9.66 4.36 17.70
N LYS A 239 -8.38 4.20 18.07
CA LYS A 239 -7.28 4.00 17.13
C LYS A 239 -6.69 2.60 17.21
N ASP A 240 -6.40 2.04 16.05
CA ASP A 240 -5.70 0.77 15.89
C ASP A 240 -4.18 0.97 15.88
N SER A 241 -3.61 1.33 17.04
CA SER A 241 -2.19 1.73 17.14
C SER A 241 -1.21 0.67 16.63
N LEU A 242 -1.48 -0.63 16.79
CA LEU A 242 -0.64 -1.68 16.22
C LEU A 242 -0.78 -1.76 14.69
N ALA A 243 -1.95 -1.44 14.13
CA ALA A 243 -2.11 -1.36 12.69
C ALA A 243 -1.22 -0.24 12.13
N TYR A 244 -1.16 0.92 12.78
CA TYR A 244 -0.25 2.01 12.39
C TYR A 244 1.22 1.62 12.51
N ASP A 245 1.62 0.92 13.56
CA ASP A 245 2.98 0.38 13.67
C ASP A 245 3.31 -0.56 12.51
N LEU A 246 2.40 -1.50 12.22
CA LEU A 246 2.59 -2.47 11.15
C LEU A 246 2.61 -1.83 9.75
N GLN A 247 1.83 -0.75 9.55
CA GLN A 247 1.85 0.03 8.32
C GLN A 247 3.25 0.55 8.01
N GLU A 248 4.04 0.97 9.01
CA GLU A 248 5.38 1.52 8.78
C GLU A 248 6.30 0.55 8.02
N LEU A 249 6.08 -0.76 8.14
CA LEU A 249 6.83 -1.77 7.39
C LEU A 249 6.51 -1.81 5.90
N PHE A 250 5.30 -1.36 5.50
CA PHE A 250 4.72 -1.60 4.18
C PHE A 250 4.20 -0.34 3.48
N ARG A 251 4.28 0.85 4.11
CA ARG A 251 3.91 2.14 3.48
C ARG A 251 4.56 2.31 2.10
N PHE A 252 5.81 1.91 1.96
CA PHE A 252 6.56 1.99 0.70
C PHE A 252 5.85 1.30 -0.48
N VAL A 253 5.08 0.24 -0.25
CA VAL A 253 4.31 -0.46 -1.29
C VAL A 253 3.24 0.46 -1.87
N VAL A 254 2.55 1.21 -1.00
CA VAL A 254 1.60 2.24 -1.40
C VAL A 254 2.35 3.41 -2.05
N ASP A 255 3.50 3.79 -1.49
CA ASP A 255 4.28 4.91 -2.02
C ASP A 255 4.62 4.71 -3.51
N LEU A 256 5.13 3.52 -3.82
CA LEU A 256 5.49 3.11 -5.18
C LEU A 256 4.26 2.95 -6.10
N ALA A 257 3.13 2.49 -5.58
CA ALA A 257 1.87 2.44 -6.32
C ALA A 257 1.42 3.83 -6.77
N ILE A 258 1.43 4.80 -5.85
CA ILE A 258 1.02 6.17 -6.17
C ILE A 258 2.01 6.84 -7.12
N ILE A 259 3.32 6.66 -6.89
CA ILE A 259 4.36 7.14 -7.81
C ILE A 259 4.12 6.56 -9.21
N HIS A 260 3.81 5.27 -9.34
CA HIS A 260 3.55 4.65 -10.63
C HIS A 260 2.34 5.27 -11.35
N LEU A 261 1.24 5.54 -10.64
CA LEU A 261 0.07 6.21 -11.22
C LEU A 261 0.37 7.63 -11.70
N ILE A 262 1.24 8.35 -10.99
CA ILE A 262 1.68 9.70 -11.35
C ILE A 262 2.56 9.64 -12.60
N GLU A 263 3.55 8.75 -12.63
CA GLU A 263 4.51 8.59 -13.73
C GLU A 263 3.85 8.12 -15.04
N THR A 264 2.83 7.26 -14.93
CA THR A 264 2.06 6.77 -16.09
C THR A 264 0.95 7.71 -16.55
N ASP A 265 0.81 8.85 -15.87
CA ASP A 265 -0.26 9.83 -16.08
C ASP A 265 -1.67 9.21 -16.08
N ALA A 266 -1.87 8.19 -15.23
CA ALA A 266 -3.12 7.45 -15.17
C ALA A 266 -4.25 8.24 -14.51
N MET A 267 -3.93 9.28 -13.73
CA MET A 267 -4.90 10.05 -12.94
C MET A 267 -5.31 11.35 -13.66
N GLU A 268 -6.61 11.62 -13.65
CA GLU A 268 -7.19 12.79 -14.30
C GLU A 268 -7.91 13.70 -13.30
N LYS A 269 -8.10 14.98 -13.62
CA LYS A 269 -8.89 15.90 -12.78
C LYS A 269 -10.30 15.38 -12.46
N LYS A 270 -10.91 14.62 -13.39
CA LYS A 270 -12.25 14.02 -13.23
C LYS A 270 -12.30 12.88 -12.22
N ASP A 271 -11.15 12.37 -11.78
CA ASP A 271 -11.05 11.31 -10.77
C ASP A 271 -11.14 11.85 -9.34
N PHE A 272 -11.21 13.17 -9.19
CA PHE A 272 -11.30 13.86 -7.90
C PHE A 272 -12.57 14.69 -7.80
N ILE A 273 -13.03 14.91 -6.58
CA ILE A 273 -14.09 15.86 -6.26
C ILE A 273 -13.61 16.80 -5.18
N ARG A 274 -13.80 18.11 -5.40
CA ARG A 274 -13.56 19.14 -4.39
C ARG A 274 -14.79 19.31 -3.52
N THR A 275 -14.61 19.28 -2.21
CA THR A 275 -15.68 19.50 -1.23
C THR A 275 -15.91 20.99 -1.02
N GLU A 276 -17.01 21.33 -0.34
CA GLU A 276 -17.32 22.71 0.09
C GLU A 276 -16.23 23.30 0.99
N SER A 277 -15.54 22.45 1.78
CA SER A 277 -14.38 22.83 2.60
C SER A 277 -13.09 23.00 1.79
N TYR A 278 -13.15 22.96 0.45
CA TYR A 278 -12.01 22.98 -0.47
C TYR A 278 -11.03 21.81 -0.31
N SER A 279 -11.45 20.72 0.34
CA SER A 279 -10.67 19.48 0.42
C SER A 279 -10.92 18.62 -0.83
N LEU A 280 -9.99 17.74 -1.16
CA LEU A 280 -10.13 16.78 -2.25
C LEU A 280 -10.49 15.38 -1.73
N ARG A 281 -11.35 14.70 -2.49
CA ARG A 281 -11.73 13.29 -2.31
C ARG A 281 -11.65 12.57 -3.64
N LEU A 282 -11.40 11.25 -3.61
CA LEU A 282 -11.45 10.42 -4.81
C LEU A 282 -12.90 10.20 -5.24
N ARG A 283 -13.14 10.30 -6.54
CA ARG A 283 -14.35 9.74 -7.16
C ARG A 283 -14.17 8.24 -7.35
N PRO A 284 -15.25 7.48 -7.57
CA PRO A 284 -15.18 6.04 -7.82
C PRO A 284 -14.18 5.61 -8.89
N THR A 285 -13.99 6.40 -9.96
CA THR A 285 -12.99 6.14 -11.01
C THR A 285 -11.57 6.23 -10.49
N GLY A 286 -11.25 7.28 -9.70
CA GLY A 286 -9.95 7.44 -9.05
C GLY A 286 -9.69 6.38 -7.98
N ALA A 287 -10.68 6.11 -7.13
CA ALA A 287 -10.59 5.08 -6.10
C ALA A 287 -10.31 3.69 -6.71
N ARG A 288 -10.93 3.38 -7.85
CA ARG A 288 -10.64 2.17 -8.62
C ARG A 288 -9.19 2.13 -9.11
N LYS A 289 -8.73 3.17 -9.82
CA LYS A 289 -7.34 3.25 -10.31
C LYS A 289 -6.32 3.06 -9.18
N VAL A 290 -6.53 3.75 -8.05
CA VAL A 290 -5.65 3.63 -6.88
C VAL A 290 -5.70 2.23 -6.26
N SER A 291 -6.89 1.68 -6.05
CA SER A 291 -7.02 0.34 -5.46
C SER A 291 -6.48 -0.78 -6.34
N ASP A 292 -6.69 -0.71 -7.66
CA ASP A 292 -6.16 -1.68 -8.61
C ASP A 292 -4.62 -1.65 -8.63
N GLU A 293 -4.02 -0.45 -8.61
CA GLU A 293 -2.56 -0.31 -8.55
C GLU A 293 -1.99 -0.80 -7.22
N VAL A 294 -2.59 -0.40 -6.09
CA VAL A 294 -2.16 -0.88 -4.76
C VAL A 294 -2.26 -2.40 -4.67
N ASN A 295 -3.32 -3.00 -5.21
CA ASN A 295 -3.46 -4.45 -5.33
C ASN A 295 -2.35 -5.08 -6.18
N ALA A 296 -1.99 -4.47 -7.32
CA ALA A 296 -0.90 -4.95 -8.17
C ALA A 296 0.43 -4.94 -7.40
N TRP A 297 0.72 -3.88 -6.65
CA TRP A 297 1.93 -3.77 -5.84
C TRP A 297 1.98 -4.75 -4.66
N PHE A 298 0.86 -5.00 -3.98
CA PHE A 298 0.78 -6.05 -2.95
C PHE A 298 0.98 -7.46 -3.50
N ASN A 299 0.76 -7.66 -4.81
CA ASN A 299 0.96 -8.92 -5.50
C ASN A 299 2.32 -9.05 -6.17
N LYS A 300 3.15 -7.99 -6.18
CA LYS A 300 4.54 -8.13 -6.59
C LYS A 300 5.27 -9.08 -5.64
N THR A 301 6.15 -9.87 -6.22
CA THR A 301 6.91 -10.89 -5.52
C THR A 301 8.26 -10.37 -5.05
N VAL A 302 8.73 -10.97 -3.96
CA VAL A 302 10.06 -10.77 -3.38
C VAL A 302 10.54 -12.10 -2.83
N GLU A 303 11.83 -12.38 -2.96
CA GLU A 303 12.41 -13.55 -2.32
C GLU A 303 12.49 -13.35 -0.82
N TYR A 304 11.92 -14.29 -0.06
CA TYR A 304 12.01 -14.29 1.39
C TYR A 304 12.12 -15.71 1.92
N GLN A 305 13.16 -15.97 2.73
CA GLN A 305 13.46 -17.29 3.30
C GLN A 305 13.58 -18.39 2.22
N GLY A 306 14.22 -18.07 1.08
CA GLY A 306 14.45 -18.98 -0.04
C GLY A 306 13.19 -19.32 -0.86
N LYS A 307 12.13 -18.52 -0.73
CA LYS A 307 10.89 -18.67 -1.50
C LYS A 307 10.45 -17.35 -2.08
N GLU A 308 9.98 -17.37 -3.31
CA GLU A 308 9.33 -16.22 -3.94
C GLU A 308 7.91 -16.04 -3.34
N CYS A 309 7.68 -14.89 -2.71
CA CYS A 309 6.45 -14.60 -1.99
C CYS A 309 5.89 -13.24 -2.40
N MET A 310 4.57 -13.11 -2.50
CA MET A 310 3.92 -11.80 -2.69
C MET A 310 4.11 -10.91 -1.45
N TRP A 311 4.20 -9.58 -1.61
CA TRP A 311 4.26 -8.63 -0.49
C TRP A 311 3.11 -8.79 0.51
N SER A 312 1.90 -9.04 0.01
CA SER A 312 0.73 -9.36 0.85
C SER A 312 0.96 -10.57 1.77
N TYR A 313 1.68 -11.59 1.30
CA TYR A 313 2.04 -12.74 2.13
C TYR A 313 3.20 -12.42 3.08
N VAL A 314 4.18 -11.62 2.65
CA VAL A 314 5.24 -11.11 3.54
C VAL A 314 4.65 -10.33 4.71
N MET A 315 3.59 -9.56 4.51
CA MET A 315 2.85 -8.88 5.58
C MET A 315 2.36 -9.85 6.65
N LEU A 316 1.66 -10.92 6.24
CA LEU A 316 1.23 -11.99 7.15
C LEU A 316 2.41 -12.61 7.90
N LEU A 317 3.51 -12.92 7.19
CA LEU A 317 4.69 -13.51 7.79
C LEU A 317 5.30 -12.58 8.85
N LYS A 318 5.43 -11.28 8.57
CA LYS A 318 5.99 -10.30 9.51
C LYS A 318 5.12 -10.12 10.75
N THR A 319 3.81 -10.07 10.58
CA THR A 319 2.88 -10.02 11.71
C THR A 319 2.97 -11.31 12.55
N ARG A 320 3.13 -12.47 11.90
CA ARG A 320 3.33 -13.75 12.59
C ARG A 320 4.67 -13.81 13.33
N GLU A 321 5.74 -13.27 12.75
CA GLU A 321 7.05 -13.19 13.39
C GLU A 321 7.01 -12.33 14.65
N LEU A 322 6.27 -11.22 14.63
CA LEU A 322 6.00 -10.41 15.83
C LEU A 322 5.27 -11.25 16.90
N ALA A 323 4.18 -11.92 16.55
CA ALA A 323 3.44 -12.76 17.49
C ALA A 323 4.31 -13.89 18.09
N GLN A 324 5.17 -14.51 17.26
CA GLN A 324 6.11 -15.55 17.70
C GLN A 324 7.22 -14.99 18.60
N TYR A 325 7.69 -13.78 18.33
CA TYR A 325 8.66 -13.10 19.18
C TYR A 325 8.07 -12.78 20.56
N LEU A 326 6.85 -12.22 20.59
CA LEU A 326 6.13 -11.91 21.83
C LEU A 326 5.88 -13.15 22.68
N THR A 327 5.46 -14.25 22.06
CA THR A 327 5.19 -15.53 22.74
C THR A 327 6.45 -16.34 23.06
N GLY A 328 7.65 -15.81 22.79
CA GLY A 328 8.94 -16.47 23.05
C GLY A 328 9.28 -17.64 22.12
N LYS A 329 8.45 -17.92 21.11
CA LYS A 329 8.71 -18.97 20.09
C LYS A 329 9.86 -18.59 19.16
N LYS A 330 10.09 -17.29 18.95
CA LYS A 330 11.21 -16.76 18.15
C LYS A 330 12.05 -15.84 19.04
N ARG A 331 13.37 -16.01 19.02
CA ARG A 331 14.29 -15.23 19.87
C ARG A 331 14.62 -13.83 19.33
N THR A 332 14.52 -13.66 18.01
CA THR A 332 14.91 -12.42 17.33
C THR A 332 13.75 -11.90 16.50
N LEU A 333 13.62 -10.57 16.47
CA LEU A 333 12.67 -9.85 15.63
C LEU A 333 13.43 -9.10 14.55
N ASP A 334 13.10 -9.38 13.30
CA ASP A 334 13.67 -8.71 12.14
C ASP A 334 12.57 -8.29 11.17
N PHE A 335 12.41 -6.99 11.00
CA PHE A 335 11.48 -6.40 10.05
C PHE A 335 12.17 -5.82 8.81
N LYS A 336 13.51 -5.82 8.77
CA LYS A 336 14.27 -5.28 7.63
C LYS A 336 14.23 -6.24 6.44
N SER A 337 14.42 -7.53 6.68
CA SER A 337 14.26 -8.55 5.64
C SER A 337 12.78 -8.72 5.25
N PRO A 338 12.44 -9.10 4.00
CA PRO A 338 13.35 -9.28 2.87
C PRO A 338 13.93 -7.95 2.41
N GLU A 339 15.21 -7.90 2.09
CA GLU A 339 15.73 -6.80 1.29
C GLU A 339 15.07 -6.87 -0.09
N PHE A 340 14.81 -5.71 -0.65
CA PHE A 340 14.13 -5.60 -1.93
C PHE A 340 14.84 -4.52 -2.70
N SER A 341 15.53 -4.89 -3.76
CA SER A 341 16.09 -3.94 -4.71
C SER A 341 15.11 -3.77 -5.86
N MET A 342 14.91 -2.52 -6.26
CA MET A 342 14.37 -2.23 -7.57
C MET A 342 15.49 -1.62 -8.38
N ASP A 343 15.97 -2.39 -9.34
CA ASP A 343 16.95 -1.91 -10.31
C ASP A 343 16.22 -1.36 -11.52
N ARG A 344 16.74 -0.25 -12.04
CA ARG A 344 16.31 0.36 -13.28
C ARG A 344 16.36 -0.68 -14.40
N GLN A 345 15.24 -0.90 -15.07
CA GLN A 345 15.16 -1.86 -16.17
C GLN A 345 15.71 -1.28 -17.49
N ASP A 346 15.67 0.04 -17.66
CA ASP A 346 16.09 0.76 -18.86
C ASP A 346 17.50 1.35 -18.71
N SER A 347 18.50 0.49 -18.53
CA SER A 347 19.91 0.89 -18.59
C SER A 347 20.23 1.62 -19.91
N ASP A 348 21.30 2.42 -19.94
CA ASP A 348 21.73 3.09 -21.18
C ASP A 348 21.98 2.09 -22.31
N GLU A 349 22.51 0.91 -21.97
CA GLU A 349 22.64 -0.21 -22.90
C GLU A 349 21.27 -0.65 -23.45
N MET A 350 20.27 -0.84 -22.59
CA MET A 350 18.94 -1.26 -23.02
C MET A 350 18.22 -0.18 -23.83
N ARG A 351 18.42 1.10 -23.49
CA ARG A 351 17.93 2.24 -24.28
C ARG A 351 18.53 2.23 -25.67
N ASN A 352 19.84 2.04 -25.79
CA ASN A 352 20.51 1.96 -27.08
C ASN A 352 20.00 0.77 -27.90
N LYS A 353 19.87 -0.43 -27.31
CA LYS A 353 19.25 -1.59 -27.97
C LYS A 353 17.86 -1.29 -28.52
N ILE A 354 17.00 -0.62 -27.73
CA ILE A 354 15.66 -0.22 -28.16
C ILE A 354 15.69 0.77 -29.33
N LEU A 355 16.62 1.71 -29.31
CA LEU A 355 16.78 2.69 -30.39
C LEU A 355 17.27 2.03 -31.68
N ASP A 356 18.15 1.04 -31.59
CA ASP A 356 18.74 0.33 -32.72
C ASP A 356 17.80 -0.72 -33.34
N LEU A 357 16.89 -1.31 -32.54
CA LEU A 357 15.94 -2.33 -33.01
C LEU A 357 15.09 -1.86 -34.21
N SER A 358 15.13 -2.59 -35.33
CA SER A 358 14.27 -2.26 -36.46
C SER A 358 12.82 -2.72 -36.22
N TYR A 359 11.84 -2.05 -36.85
CA TYR A 359 10.44 -2.50 -36.79
C TYR A 359 10.23 -3.89 -37.44
N LYS A 360 11.19 -4.36 -38.24
CA LYS A 360 11.17 -5.70 -38.85
C LYS A 360 11.56 -6.74 -37.81
N ASP A 361 12.73 -6.59 -37.19
CA ASP A 361 13.24 -7.51 -36.17
C ASP A 361 12.28 -7.62 -34.98
N TRP A 362 11.68 -6.49 -34.59
CA TRP A 362 10.67 -6.44 -33.54
C TRP A 362 9.39 -7.20 -33.88
N LYS A 363 8.96 -7.16 -35.15
CA LYS A 363 7.80 -7.91 -35.61
C LYS A 363 8.10 -9.41 -35.67
N ASP A 364 9.33 -9.77 -36.04
CA ASP A 364 9.80 -11.15 -36.05
C ASP A 364 9.88 -11.73 -34.62
N MET A 365 10.08 -10.86 -33.61
CA MET A 365 9.89 -11.18 -32.19
C MET A 365 8.42 -11.24 -31.74
N GLY A 366 7.44 -11.21 -32.64
CA GLY A 366 6.02 -11.41 -32.30
C GLY A 366 5.33 -10.25 -31.57
N PHE A 367 5.92 -9.05 -31.57
CA PHE A 367 5.35 -7.87 -30.92
C PHE A 367 4.72 -6.88 -31.90
N SER A 368 3.79 -6.07 -31.39
CA SER A 368 3.14 -5.02 -32.18
C SER A 368 4.10 -3.86 -32.47
N LYS A 369 4.00 -3.26 -33.66
CA LYS A 369 4.77 -2.06 -34.02
C LYS A 369 4.51 -0.89 -33.06
N GLY A 370 3.30 -0.77 -32.52
CA GLY A 370 2.94 0.27 -31.55
C GLY A 370 3.76 0.18 -30.27
N THR A 371 4.05 -1.04 -29.80
CA THR A 371 4.88 -1.27 -28.62
C THR A 371 6.31 -0.75 -28.83
N LEU A 372 6.96 -1.07 -29.96
CA LEU A 372 8.30 -0.54 -30.25
C LEU A 372 8.30 0.98 -30.41
N HIS A 373 7.26 1.53 -31.05
CA HIS A 373 7.15 2.98 -31.23
C HIS A 373 7.14 3.70 -29.87
N TYR A 374 6.34 3.20 -28.93
CA TYR A 374 6.28 3.71 -27.55
C TYR A 374 7.63 3.57 -26.83
N LEU A 375 8.28 2.41 -26.91
CA LEU A 375 9.59 2.18 -26.29
C LEU A 375 10.67 3.10 -26.86
N LYS A 376 10.70 3.30 -28.18
CA LYS A 376 11.64 4.24 -28.82
C LYS A 376 11.37 5.69 -28.40
N GLN A 377 10.12 6.11 -28.27
CA GLN A 377 9.80 7.44 -27.77
C GLN A 377 10.32 7.62 -26.33
N ASN A 378 10.08 6.65 -25.46
CA ASN A 378 10.55 6.70 -24.07
C ASN A 378 12.08 6.67 -23.97
N ALA A 379 12.75 5.82 -24.76
CA ALA A 379 14.20 5.77 -24.82
C ALA A 379 14.81 7.10 -25.28
N LYS A 380 14.22 7.75 -26.29
CA LYS A 380 14.65 9.08 -26.77
C LYS A 380 14.37 10.20 -25.77
N SER A 381 13.31 10.08 -24.98
CA SER A 381 12.89 11.16 -24.08
C SER A 381 13.88 11.43 -22.95
N GLY A 382 14.86 10.54 -22.72
CA GLY A 382 15.72 10.58 -21.54
C GLY A 382 14.98 10.20 -20.24
N LYS A 383 13.64 10.24 -20.23
CA LYS A 383 12.82 9.90 -19.08
C LYS A 383 12.80 8.39 -18.85
N PRO A 384 13.00 7.93 -17.61
CA PRO A 384 12.92 6.53 -17.24
C PRO A 384 11.61 5.86 -17.66
N PHE A 385 11.67 4.59 -18.05
CA PHE A 385 10.47 3.81 -18.38
C PHE A 385 10.67 2.34 -18.00
N THR A 386 9.57 1.66 -17.67
CA THR A 386 9.59 0.22 -17.40
C THR A 386 9.11 -0.56 -18.61
N MET A 387 9.48 -1.84 -18.66
CA MET A 387 9.08 -2.75 -19.72
C MET A 387 8.37 -3.95 -19.12
N ASN A 388 7.45 -4.52 -19.88
CA ASN A 388 6.91 -5.84 -19.55
C ASN A 388 8.08 -6.86 -19.48
N SER A 389 8.05 -7.79 -18.53
CA SER A 389 9.12 -8.78 -18.35
C SER A 389 9.43 -9.55 -19.63
N HIS A 390 8.40 -9.96 -20.38
CA HIS A 390 8.54 -10.69 -21.64
C HIS A 390 9.17 -9.84 -22.74
N VAL A 391 8.87 -8.54 -22.76
CA VAL A 391 9.48 -7.58 -23.68
C VAL A 391 10.95 -7.37 -23.32
N ARG A 392 11.25 -7.19 -22.03
CA ARG A 392 12.60 -6.98 -21.52
C ARG A 392 13.51 -8.17 -21.83
N GLU A 393 13.06 -9.40 -21.56
CA GLU A 393 13.83 -10.62 -21.84
C GLU A 393 14.18 -10.74 -23.33
N ARG A 394 13.22 -10.44 -24.22
CA ARG A 394 13.46 -10.51 -25.67
C ARG A 394 14.43 -9.43 -26.16
N ILE A 395 14.36 -8.21 -25.62
CA ILE A 395 15.32 -7.14 -25.91
C ILE A 395 16.70 -7.48 -25.35
N GLN A 396 16.78 -8.12 -24.18
CA GLN A 396 18.06 -8.56 -23.60
C GLN A 396 18.72 -9.65 -24.44
N SER A 397 17.91 -10.56 -25.02
CA SER A 397 18.36 -11.65 -25.89
C SER A 397 18.70 -11.23 -27.33
N TRP A 398 18.35 -10.00 -27.73
CA TRP A 398 18.73 -9.39 -29.00
C TRP A 398 20.07 -8.69 -28.87
#